data_AF-A0A920SYF0-F1
#
_entry.id   AF-A0A920SYF0-F1
#
_cell.length_a   1.000
_cell.length_b   1.000
_cell.length_c   1.000
_cell.angle_alpha   90.00
_cell.angle_beta   90.00
_cell.angle_gamma   90.00
#
_symmetry.space_group_name_H-M   'P 1'
#
loop_
_entity.id
_entity.type
_entity.pdbx_description
1 polymer ?
#
loop_
_entity_poly.entity_id
_entity_poly.type
_entity_poly.pdbx_seq_one_letter_code
_entity_poly.pdbx_strand_id
1 'polypeptide(L)'
;MICIIVYLDHNIRFYLLYQMNIRDLQYLVAVSETRHFGQAAAQCFISQPTLSGQIQKLENELGITLFERTNRSVNVTPIGREITAHARQVVEQVEAIRRLAQSQKDPLTGPLRVGAIPHAEPLPAAPFYTGSAQTAS
;
A
#
# COMPACT_ATOMS: atom_id res chain seq x y z
N MET A 1 35.60 9.55 -22.59
CA MET A 1 35.29 8.75 -21.38
C MET A 1 35.03 9.65 -20.16
N ILE A 2 34.23 10.71 -20.32
CA ILE A 2 33.88 11.68 -19.24
C ILE A 2 32.36 11.95 -19.21
N CYS A 3 31.61 11.56 -20.26
CA CYS A 3 30.18 11.89 -20.40
C CYS A 3 29.23 10.94 -19.61
N ILE A 4 29.70 9.75 -19.18
CA ILE A 4 28.86 8.79 -18.41
C ILE A 4 28.81 9.12 -16.90
N ILE A 5 29.82 9.81 -16.35
CA ILE A 5 29.90 10.07 -14.90
C ILE A 5 28.94 11.20 -14.48
N VAL A 6 28.64 12.18 -15.36
CA VAL A 6 27.69 13.25 -15.03
C VAL A 6 26.23 12.74 -15.03
N TYR A 7 25.90 11.73 -15.82
CA TYR A 7 24.54 11.16 -15.88
C TYR A 7 24.19 10.25 -14.69
N LEU A 8 25.19 9.82 -13.91
CA LEU A 8 24.99 9.01 -12.71
C LEU A 8 24.88 9.85 -11.43
N ASP A 9 25.23 11.13 -11.44
CA ASP A 9 25.28 11.95 -10.21
C ASP A 9 23.91 12.54 -9.82
N HIS A 10 23.02 12.86 -10.77
CA HIS A 10 21.70 13.41 -10.41
C HIS A 10 20.75 12.39 -9.80
N ASN A 11 20.79 11.12 -10.22
CA ASN A 11 19.92 10.09 -9.62
C ASN A 11 20.46 9.57 -8.29
N ILE A 12 21.78 9.33 -8.17
CA ILE A 12 22.36 8.79 -6.93
C ILE A 12 22.23 9.80 -5.77
N ARG A 13 22.40 11.10 -6.04
CA ARG A 13 22.23 12.15 -5.03
C ARG A 13 20.76 12.37 -4.63
N PHE A 14 19.82 12.05 -5.52
CA PHE A 14 18.38 12.05 -5.23
C PHE A 14 17.99 10.89 -4.30
N TYR A 15 18.49 9.67 -4.57
CA TYR A 15 18.21 8.48 -3.75
C TYR A 15 18.87 8.52 -2.36
N LEU A 16 20.05 9.14 -2.20
CA LEU A 16 20.74 9.22 -0.91
C LEU A 16 20.12 10.22 0.09
N LEU A 17 19.22 11.10 -0.34
CA LEU A 17 18.55 12.10 0.50
C LEU A 17 17.05 11.81 0.74
N TYR A 18 16.48 10.83 0.05
CA TYR A 18 15.08 10.44 0.18
C TYR A 18 14.91 9.43 1.32
N GLN A 19 14.54 9.91 2.50
CA GLN A 19 14.24 9.08 3.67
C GLN A 19 12.73 9.09 3.93
N MET A 20 11.97 8.64 2.93
CA MET A 20 10.55 8.36 3.09
C MET A 20 10.37 7.10 3.95
N ASN A 21 9.66 7.24 5.06
CA ASN A 21 9.37 6.14 5.97
C ASN A 21 7.92 5.65 5.81
N ILE A 22 7.66 4.39 6.14
CA ILE A 22 6.30 3.81 6.24
C ILE A 22 5.40 4.67 7.14
N ARG A 23 5.95 5.28 8.18
CA ARG A 23 5.21 6.20 9.07
C ARG A 23 4.70 7.44 8.33
N ASP A 24 5.46 7.98 7.38
CA ASP A 24 5.03 9.13 6.58
C ASP A 24 3.86 8.74 5.65
N LEU A 25 3.89 7.51 5.13
CA LEU A 25 2.77 6.93 4.36
C LEU A 25 1.52 6.72 5.22
N GLN A 26 1.67 6.29 6.47
CA GLN A 26 0.55 6.19 7.41
C GLN A 26 -0.10 7.55 7.68
N TYR A 27 0.72 8.58 7.86
CA TYR A 27 0.25 9.96 8.04
C TYR A 27 -0.48 10.49 6.81
N LEU A 28 0.05 10.23 5.61
CA LEU A 28 -0.59 10.58 4.34
C LEU A 28 -1.99 9.96 4.24
N VAL A 29 -2.10 8.66 4.50
CA VAL A 29 -3.38 7.93 4.47
C VAL A 29 -4.37 8.51 5.49
N ALA A 30 -3.94 8.75 6.73
CA ALA A 30 -4.79 9.31 7.78
C ALA A 30 -5.34 10.71 7.43
N VAL A 31 -4.51 11.58 6.85
CA VAL A 31 -4.95 12.91 6.41
C VAL A 31 -5.92 12.81 5.23
N SER A 32 -5.66 11.92 4.27
CA SER A 32 -6.56 11.72 3.13
C SER A 32 -7.93 11.18 3.54
N GLU A 33 -8.00 10.35 4.58
CA GLU A 33 -9.26 9.75 5.05
C GLU A 33 -10.08 10.74 5.87
N THR A 34 -9.43 11.46 6.79
CA THR A 34 -10.11 12.41 7.68
C THR A 34 -10.40 13.76 7.02
N ARG A 35 -9.62 14.13 5.99
CA ARG A 35 -9.62 15.47 5.38
C ARG A 35 -9.46 16.61 6.39
N HIS A 36 -8.84 16.30 7.54
CA HIS A 36 -8.68 17.22 8.65
C HIS A 36 -7.43 16.89 9.46
N PHE A 37 -6.40 17.74 9.39
CA PHE A 37 -5.11 17.52 10.07
C PHE A 37 -5.25 17.25 11.58
N GLY A 38 -6.14 17.96 12.27
CA GLY A 38 -6.40 17.71 13.70
C GLY A 38 -6.94 16.30 14.01
N GLN A 39 -7.92 15.81 13.24
CA GLN A 39 -8.48 14.47 13.44
C GLN A 39 -7.48 13.38 13.04
N ALA A 40 -6.75 13.57 11.93
CA ALA A 40 -5.66 12.68 11.54
C ALA A 40 -4.56 12.61 12.60
N ALA A 41 -4.19 13.74 13.21
CA ALA A 41 -3.16 13.77 14.24
C ALA A 41 -3.58 12.98 15.48
N ALA A 42 -4.86 13.10 15.88
CA ALA A 42 -5.43 12.30 16.95
C ALA A 42 -5.43 10.79 16.62
N GLN A 43 -5.79 10.39 15.39
CA GLN A 43 -5.73 8.99 14.95
C GLN A 43 -4.30 8.42 14.96
N CYS A 44 -3.31 9.26 14.66
CA CYS A 44 -1.90 8.90 14.65
C CYS A 44 -1.20 9.09 16.01
N PHE A 45 -1.93 9.48 17.06
CA PHE A 45 -1.40 9.74 18.41
C PHE A 45 -0.23 10.75 18.45
N ILE A 46 -0.31 11.79 17.62
CA ILE A 46 0.69 12.88 17.57
C ILE A 46 0.01 14.25 17.60
N SER A 47 0.80 15.30 17.79
CA SER A 47 0.29 16.68 17.69
C SER A 47 0.06 17.08 16.23
N GLN A 48 -0.90 17.97 16.00
CA GLN A 48 -1.19 18.50 14.67
C GLN A 48 0.01 19.24 14.02
N PRO A 49 0.82 20.04 14.76
CA PRO A 49 2.03 20.64 14.20
C PRO A 49 3.03 19.60 13.70
N THR A 50 3.20 18.50 14.44
CA THR A 50 4.07 17.40 14.03
C THR A 50 3.55 16.74 12.75
N LEU A 51 2.25 16.42 12.68
CA LEU A 51 1.66 15.82 11.48
C LEU A 51 1.81 16.73 10.26
N SER A 52 1.47 18.02 10.40
CA SER A 52 1.61 18.99 9.31
C SER A 52 3.06 19.12 8.86
N GLY A 53 4.02 19.11 9.79
CA GLY A 53 5.45 19.16 9.46
C GLY A 53 5.92 17.93 8.68
N GLN A 54 5.45 16.73 9.07
CA GLN A 54 5.80 15.50 8.37
C GLN A 54 5.19 15.42 6.96
N ILE A 55 3.93 15.84 6.81
CA ILE A 55 3.31 15.93 5.48
C ILE A 55 4.03 16.95 4.60
N GLN A 56 4.39 18.13 5.14
CA GLN A 56 5.15 19.13 4.39
C GLN A 56 6.53 18.59 3.96
N LYS A 57 7.20 17.86 4.85
CA LYS A 57 8.46 17.20 4.53
C LYS A 57 8.27 16.19 3.39
N LEU A 58 7.24 15.36 3.45
CA LEU A 58 6.91 14.38 2.41
C LEU A 58 6.61 15.07 1.07
N GLU A 59 5.82 16.15 1.06
CA GLU A 59 5.54 16.95 -0.13
C GLU A 59 6.81 17.56 -0.73
N ASN A 60 7.72 18.05 0.12
CA ASN A 60 9.00 18.63 -0.31
C ASN A 60 9.95 17.56 -0.88
N GLU A 61 10.00 16.37 -0.27
CA GLU A 61 10.75 15.24 -0.81
C GLU A 61 10.19 14.88 -2.19
N LEU A 62 8.88 14.63 -2.28
CA LEU A 62 8.17 14.28 -3.52
C LEU A 62 8.15 15.39 -4.58
N GLY A 63 8.46 16.63 -4.22
CA GLY A 63 8.41 17.79 -5.11
C GLY A 63 7.00 18.11 -5.62
N ILE A 64 5.95 17.69 -4.90
CA ILE A 64 4.55 17.82 -5.29
C ILE A 64 3.67 18.20 -4.11
N THR A 65 2.56 18.87 -4.39
CA THR A 65 1.52 19.16 -3.40
C THR A 65 0.48 18.06 -3.37
N LEU A 66 0.34 17.39 -2.23
CA LEU A 66 -0.62 16.31 -2.00
C LEU A 66 -1.95 16.86 -1.46
N PHE A 67 -1.89 17.98 -0.73
CA PHE A 67 -3.06 18.59 -0.10
C PHE A 67 -3.19 20.09 -0.37
N GLU A 68 -4.38 20.51 -0.77
CA GLU A 68 -4.77 21.91 -0.84
C GLU A 68 -5.43 22.35 0.47
N ARG A 69 -4.91 23.41 1.07
CA ARG A 69 -5.45 23.98 2.31
C ARG A 69 -6.42 25.10 1.95
N THR A 70 -7.69 24.93 2.30
CA THR A 70 -8.67 26.03 2.30
C THR A 70 -8.93 26.50 3.73
N ASN A 71 -9.56 27.67 3.89
CA ASN A 71 -9.86 28.25 5.21
C ASN A 71 -10.69 27.35 6.16
N ARG A 72 -11.32 26.27 5.65
CA ARG A 72 -12.20 25.40 6.45
C ARG A 72 -11.97 23.90 6.23
N SER A 73 -11.27 23.50 5.16
CA SER A 73 -11.07 22.08 4.86
C SER A 73 -9.75 21.80 4.14
N VAL A 74 -9.30 20.55 4.27
CA VAL A 74 -8.17 20.01 3.50
C VAL A 74 -8.75 19.24 2.32
N ASN A 75 -8.36 19.62 1.11
CA ASN A 75 -8.71 18.88 -0.11
C ASN A 75 -7.50 18.09 -0.59
N VAL A 76 -7.73 16.85 -1.03
CA VAL A 76 -6.68 16.01 -1.60
C VAL A 76 -6.56 16.31 -3.09
N THR A 77 -5.36 16.63 -3.56
CA THR A 77 -5.11 16.89 -4.98
C THR A 77 -5.34 15.62 -5.82
N PRO A 78 -5.55 15.70 -7.14
CA PRO A 78 -5.68 14.52 -7.98
C PRO A 78 -4.50 13.55 -7.85
N ILE A 79 -3.27 14.07 -7.95
CA ILE A 79 -2.06 13.28 -7.74
C ILE A 79 -1.94 12.77 -6.29
N GLY A 80 -2.38 13.57 -5.31
CA GLY A 80 -2.43 13.16 -3.91
C GLY A 80 -3.33 11.95 -3.67
N ARG A 81 -4.44 11.82 -4.40
CA ARG A 81 -5.32 10.64 -4.32
C ARG A 81 -4.65 9.38 -4.87
N GLU A 82 -3.97 9.48 -6.01
CA GLU A 82 -3.24 8.36 -6.62
C GLU A 82 -2.11 7.87 -5.70
N ILE A 83 -1.31 8.80 -5.16
CA ILE A 83 -0.22 8.47 -4.25
C ILE A 83 -0.75 7.91 -2.94
N THR A 84 -1.86 8.43 -2.42
CA THR A 84 -2.50 7.87 -1.22
C THR A 84 -2.95 6.43 -1.46
N ALA A 85 -3.48 6.09 -2.64
CA ALA A 85 -3.87 4.72 -2.95
C ALA A 85 -2.66 3.77 -2.90
N HIS A 86 -1.51 4.17 -3.46
CA HIS A 86 -0.27 3.42 -3.35
C HIS A 86 0.24 3.32 -1.91
N ALA A 87 0.22 4.43 -1.17
CA ALA A 87 0.62 4.48 0.24
C ALA A 87 -0.20 3.51 1.09
N ARG A 88 -1.53 3.46 0.87
CA ARG A 88 -2.42 2.51 1.56
C ARG A 88 -2.00 1.06 1.27
N GLN A 89 -1.79 0.71 0.01
CA GLN A 89 -1.35 -0.64 -0.36
C GLN A 89 -0.02 -1.02 0.33
N VAL A 90 0.96 -0.11 0.36
CA VAL A 90 2.25 -0.36 1.02
C VAL A 90 2.06 -0.59 2.51
N VAL A 91 1.27 0.24 3.19
CA VAL A 91 0.98 0.09 4.63
C VAL A 91 0.28 -1.25 4.90
N GLU A 92 -0.71 -1.62 4.09
CA GLU A 92 -1.41 -2.91 4.20
C GLU A 92 -0.48 -4.10 4.01
N GLN A 93 0.45 -4.05 3.05
CA GLN A 93 1.42 -5.11 2.81
C GLN A 93 2.42 -5.24 3.97
N VAL A 94 2.89 -4.12 4.52
CA VAL A 94 3.76 -4.13 5.72
C VAL A 94 3.04 -4.81 6.89
N GLU A 95 1.77 -4.47 7.12
CA GLU A 95 0.97 -5.11 8.18
C GLU A 95 0.71 -6.60 7.88
N ALA A 96 0.50 -6.99 6.62
CA ALA A 96 0.39 -8.38 6.23
C ALA A 96 1.67 -9.18 6.55
N ILE A 97 2.84 -8.62 6.24
CA ILE A 97 4.14 -9.23 6.58
C ILE A 97 4.29 -9.39 8.09
N ARG A 98 3.93 -8.36 8.87
CA ARG A 98 3.97 -8.41 10.35
C ARG A 98 3.07 -9.52 10.89
N ARG A 99 1.84 -9.64 10.39
CA ARG A 99 0.89 -10.69 10.78
C ARG A 99 1.42 -12.09 10.44
N LEU A 100 1.98 -12.27 9.25
CA LEU A 100 2.60 -13.53 8.85
C LEU A 100 3.76 -13.90 9.78
N ALA A 101 4.66 -12.96 10.06
CA ALA A 101 5.77 -13.18 10.99
C ALA A 101 5.31 -13.52 12.42
N GLN A 102 4.23 -12.89 12.91
CA GLN A 102 3.64 -13.19 14.21
C GLN A 102 3.00 -14.59 14.24
N SER A 103 2.29 -14.98 13.18
CA SER A 103 1.66 -16.31 13.07
C SER A 103 2.66 -17.47 13.10
N GLN A 104 3.91 -17.23 12.70
CA GLN A 104 4.99 -18.23 12.76
C GLN A 104 5.70 -18.29 14.12
N LYS A 105 5.64 -17.20 14.90
CA LYS A 105 6.27 -17.13 16.23
C LYS A 105 5.41 -17.71 17.35
N ASP A 106 4.10 -17.81 17.14
CA ASP A 106 3.18 -18.29 18.16
C ASP A 106 2.16 -19.31 17.59
N PRO A 107 2.51 -20.60 17.51
CA PRO A 107 1.58 -21.65 17.09
C PRO A 107 0.48 -21.95 18.11
N LEU A 108 0.47 -21.32 19.30
CA LEU A 108 -0.35 -21.77 20.44
C LEU A 108 -1.15 -20.67 21.18
N THR A 109 -1.18 -19.41 20.71
CA THR A 109 -2.02 -18.35 21.32
C THR A 109 -3.04 -17.74 20.35
N GLY A 110 -3.88 -18.60 19.74
CA GLY A 110 -5.09 -18.24 18.98
C GLY A 110 -6.09 -19.40 19.02
N PRO A 111 -7.42 -19.17 18.84
CA PRO A 111 -8.42 -20.21 19.05
C PRO A 111 -8.13 -21.42 18.17
N LEU A 112 -8.05 -22.59 18.81
CA LEU A 112 -7.81 -23.90 18.23
C LEU A 112 -8.51 -24.06 16.87
N ARG A 113 -7.76 -23.91 15.77
CA ARG A 113 -8.21 -24.34 14.45
C ARG A 113 -7.77 -25.78 14.26
N VAL A 114 -8.69 -26.70 14.57
CA VAL A 114 -8.58 -28.10 14.12
C VAL A 114 -8.64 -28.08 12.59
N GLY A 115 -7.48 -28.25 11.95
CA GLY A 115 -7.40 -28.50 10.52
C GLY A 115 -7.95 -29.90 10.24
N ALA A 116 -9.24 -30.01 9.89
CA ALA A 116 -9.68 -31.15 9.11
C ALA A 116 -8.98 -31.06 7.76
N ILE A 117 -8.18 -32.06 7.40
CA ILE A 117 -7.64 -32.22 6.06
C ILE A 117 -8.86 -32.41 5.15
N PRO A 118 -9.22 -31.48 4.24
CA PRO A 118 -10.21 -31.80 3.24
C PRO A 118 -9.56 -32.80 2.30
N HIS A 119 -10.04 -34.05 2.34
CA HIS A 119 -9.74 -35.03 1.32
C HIS A 119 -10.30 -34.46 0.00
N ALA A 120 -9.41 -34.03 -0.88
CA ALA A 120 -9.79 -33.53 -2.19
C ALA A 120 -10.34 -34.71 -3.01
N GLU A 121 -11.65 -34.73 -3.24
CA GLU A 121 -12.26 -35.58 -4.27
C GLU A 121 -11.83 -35.10 -5.67
N PRO A 122 -11.47 -36.00 -6.62
CA PRO A 122 -10.96 -35.58 -7.92
C PRO A 122 -12.06 -35.26 -8.94
N LEU A 123 -11.94 -34.05 -9.51
CA LEU A 123 -12.28 -33.58 -10.86
C LEU A 123 -13.68 -33.87 -11.49
N PRO A 124 -14.37 -32.87 -12.07
CA PRO A 124 -15.51 -33.12 -12.95
C PRO A 124 -15.05 -33.64 -14.32
N ALA A 125 -15.68 -34.73 -14.78
CA ALA A 125 -15.49 -35.29 -16.11
C ALA A 125 -15.93 -34.29 -17.20
N ALA A 126 -15.03 -34.00 -18.13
CA ALA A 126 -15.35 -33.24 -19.35
C ALA A 126 -16.35 -34.01 -20.22
N PRO A 127 -17.31 -33.36 -20.88
CA PRO A 127 -18.16 -34.03 -21.86
C PRO A 127 -17.36 -34.34 -23.12
N PHE A 128 -17.24 -35.64 -23.43
CA PHE A 128 -16.74 -36.14 -24.70
C PHE A 128 -17.69 -35.72 -25.83
N TYR A 129 -17.28 -34.77 -26.68
CA TYR A 129 -17.89 -34.63 -28.00
C TYR A 129 -17.28 -35.69 -28.92
N THR A 130 -18.01 -36.77 -29.20
CA THR A 130 -17.72 -37.63 -30.35
C THR A 130 -18.78 -37.38 -31.41
N GLY A 131 -18.40 -36.62 -32.43
CA GLY A 131 -19.08 -36.69 -33.72
C GLY A 131 -18.66 -37.96 -34.44
N SER A 132 -19.63 -38.72 -34.94
CA SER A 132 -19.45 -39.56 -36.11
C SER A 132 -20.70 -39.48 -36.97
N ALA A 133 -20.45 -39.27 -38.25
CA ALA A 133 -21.41 -39.10 -39.32
C ALA A 133 -21.87 -40.45 -39.89
N GLN A 134 -22.94 -40.37 -40.71
CA GLN A 134 -23.43 -41.36 -41.71
C GLN A 134 -24.24 -42.54 -41.16
N THR A 135 -25.35 -43.00 -41.77
CA THR A 135 -25.81 -43.02 -43.17
C THR A 135 -27.34 -43.28 -43.17
N ALA A 136 -28.14 -42.56 -43.98
CA ALA A 136 -28.76 -43.08 -45.20
C ALA A 136 -29.38 -44.50 -45.09
N SER A 137 -30.70 -44.60 -44.88
CA SER A 137 -31.68 -45.08 -45.86
C SER A 137 -33.09 -45.05 -45.28
#